data_AF-A0A1W9SXJ3-F1
#
_entry.id   AF-A0A1W9SXJ3-F1
#
_cell.length_a   1.000
_cell.length_b   1.000
_cell.length_c   1.000
_cell.angle_alpha   90.00
_cell.angle_beta   90.00
_cell.angle_gamma   90.00
#
_symmetry.space_group_name_H-M   'P 1'
#
loop_
_entity.id
_entity.type
_entity.pdbx_description
1 polymer ?
#
loop_
_entity_poly.entity_id
_entity_poly.type
_entity_poly.pdbx_seq_one_letter_code
_entity_poly.pdbx_strand_id
1 'polypeptide(L)' 'MISPTLVEVGRHLNIELITYADVEAIEGSAGNFKIKIKKRARSIKLDRCTGCGACVEACPVTQQVLAA' A
#
# COMPACT_ATOMS: atom_id res chain seq x y z
N MET A 1 -12.79 7.14 14.67
CA MET A 1 -13.44 6.64 13.44
C MET A 1 -12.62 7.14 12.24
N ILE A 2 -11.72 6.32 11.69
CA ILE A 2 -10.80 6.73 10.58
C ILE A 2 -11.36 6.39 9.19
N SER A 3 -12.35 5.49 9.14
CA SER A 3 -12.88 4.94 7.90
C SER A 3 -13.39 5.98 6.89
N PRO A 4 -14.09 7.07 7.28
CA PRO A 4 -14.52 8.08 6.30
C PRO A 4 -13.35 8.75 5.58
N THR A 5 -12.31 9.15 6.33
CA THR A 5 -11.12 9.82 5.78
C THR A 5 -10.32 8.90 4.86
N LEU A 6 -10.20 7.61 5.18
CA LEU A 6 -9.52 6.66 4.29
C LEU A 6 -10.20 6.54 2.93
N VAL A 7 -11.54 6.53 2.90
CA VAL A 7 -12.32 6.45 1.67
C VAL A 7 -12.20 7.72 0.85
N GLU A 8 -12.25 8.88 1.51
CA GLU A 8 -12.13 10.19 0.88
C GLU A 8 -10.76 10.38 0.21
N VAL A 9 -9.67 10.17 0.96
CA VAL A 9 -8.30 10.29 0.45
C VAL A 9 -8.05 9.28 -0.67
N GLY A 10 -8.65 8.08 -0.57
CA GLY A 10 -8.58 7.04 -1.60
C GLY A 10 -9.11 7.43 -2.98
N ARG A 11 -10.00 8.42 -3.05
CA ARG A 11 -10.68 8.85 -4.28
C ARG A 11 -10.32 10.27 -4.71
N HIS A 12 -9.42 10.93 -3.98
CA HIS A 12 -9.11 12.33 -4.19
C HIS A 12 -8.18 12.54 -5.39
N LEU A 13 -8.59 13.38 -6.36
CA LEU A 13 -7.86 13.57 -7.63
C LEU A 13 -6.47 14.20 -7.49
N ASN A 14 -6.27 15.01 -6.44
CA ASN A 14 -4.97 15.68 -6.20
C ASN A 14 -4.06 14.92 -5.23
N ILE A 15 -4.39 13.67 -4.87
CA ILE A 15 -3.58 12.87 -3.95
C ILE A 15 -3.22 11.55 -4.63
N GLU A 16 -1.93 11.29 -4.76
CA GLU A 16 -1.43 9.98 -5.17
C GLU A 16 -1.14 9.11 -3.95
N LEU A 17 -1.79 7.95 -3.86
CA LEU A 17 -1.58 7.00 -2.77
C LEU A 17 -0.55 5.93 -3.13
N ILE A 18 0.65 6.06 -2.56
CA ILE A 18 1.69 5.05 -2.68
C ILE A 18 1.70 4.19 -1.40
N THR A 19 0.93 3.11 -1.41
CA THR A 19 0.76 2.22 -0.25
C THR A 19 1.79 1.09 -0.24
N TYR A 20 2.13 0.60 0.96
CA TYR A 20 3.16 -0.45 1.19
C TYR A 20 4.51 -0.05 0.60
N ALA A 21 4.93 1.17 0.90
CA ALA A 21 6.16 1.75 0.41
C ALA A 21 6.88 2.49 1.54
N ASP A 22 8.20 2.53 1.44
CA ASP A 22 9.06 3.25 2.37
C ASP A 22 9.80 4.36 1.63
N VAL A 23 10.10 5.45 2.33
CA VAL A 23 10.99 6.50 1.83
C VAL A 23 12.43 6.03 2.07
N GLU A 24 13.21 5.88 1.01
CA GLU A 24 14.62 5.46 1.10
C GLU A 24 15.59 6.64 1.19
N ALA A 25 15.30 7.71 0.43
CA ALA A 25 16.17 8.87 0.39
C ALA A 25 15.37 10.13 0.08
N ILE A 26 15.82 11.25 0.64
CA ILE A 26 15.28 12.59 0.38
C ILE A 26 16.48 13.46 0.01
N GLU A 27 16.45 14.02 -1.19
CA GLU A 27 17.47 14.92 -1.72
C GLU A 27 16.83 16.28 -2.05
N GLY A 28 17.65 17.33 -2.06
CA GLY A 28 17.22 18.68 -2.42
C GLY A 28 16.99 19.59 -1.21
N SER A 29 16.25 20.67 -1.45
CA SER A 29 16.00 21.73 -0.47
C SER A 29 14.55 22.23 -0.56
N ALA A 30 14.16 23.14 0.33
CA ALA A 30 12.80 23.66 0.41
C ALA A 30 12.28 24.11 -0.96
N GLY A 31 11.17 23.50 -1.40
CA GLY A 31 10.51 23.77 -2.68
C GLY A 31 10.95 22.85 -3.83
N ASN A 32 12.08 22.14 -3.73
CA ASN A 32 12.58 21.23 -4.76
C ASN A 32 13.13 19.95 -4.14
N PHE A 33 12.21 19.09 -3.68
CA PHE A 33 12.58 17.78 -3.14
C PHE A 33 12.53 16.70 -4.21
N LYS A 34 13.55 15.84 -4.19
CA LYS A 34 13.58 14.60 -4.95
C LYS A 34 13.59 13.45 -3.96
N ILE A 35 12.50 12.68 -3.96
CA ILE A 35 12.30 11.60 -2.98
C ILE A 35 12.41 10.26 -3.71
N LYS A 36 13.23 9.35 -3.19
CA LYS A 36 13.26 7.95 -3.63
C LYS A 36 12.34 7.14 -2.73
N ILE A 37 11.35 6.50 -3.34
CA ILE A 37 10.36 5.67 -2.64
C ILE A 37 10.52 4.23 -3.10
N LYS A 38 10.69 3.30 -2.15
CA LYS A 38 10.68 1.86 -2.41
C LYS A 38 9.29 1.31 -2.18
N LYS A 39 8.62 0.94 -3.27
CA LYS A 39 7.36 0.20 -3.21
C LYS A 39 7.65 -1.29 -3.02
N ARG A 40 7.22 -1.86 -1.90
CA ARG A 40 7.45 -3.27 -1.60
C ARG A 40 6.57 -4.14 -2.51
N ALA A 41 7.14 -5.26 -2.97
CA ALA A 41 6.42 -6.23 -3.78
C ALA A 41 5.34 -6.91 -2.93
N ARG A 42 4.09 -6.82 -3.37
CA ARG A 42 2.97 -7.59 -2.80
C ARG A 42 2.83 -8.97 -3.41
N SER A 43 3.69 -9.30 -4.38
CA SER A 43 3.66 -10.53 -5.16
C SER A 43 2.30 -10.81 -5.84
N ILE A 44 1.52 -9.75 -6.10
CA ILE A 44 0.19 -9.79 -6.73
C ILE A 44 0.11 -8.65 -7.76
N LYS A 45 -0.54 -8.91 -8.90
CA LYS A 45 -0.91 -7.90 -9.88
C LYS A 45 -2.08 -7.06 -9.33
N LEU A 46 -1.76 -5.92 -8.72
CA LEU A 46 -2.73 -5.05 -8.04
C LEU A 46 -3.84 -4.54 -8.97
N ASP A 47 -3.53 -4.30 -10.23
CA ASP A 47 -4.47 -3.90 -11.29
C ASP A 47 -5.57 -4.95 -11.55
N ARG A 48 -5.30 -6.22 -11.24
CA ARG A 48 -6.24 -7.34 -11.41
C ARG A 48 -6.86 -7.82 -10.10
N CYS A 49 -6.38 -7.33 -8.96
CA CYS A 49 -6.87 -7.74 -7.66
C CYS A 49 -8.17 -7.03 -7.32
N THR A 50 -9.24 -7.78 -7.07
CA THR A 50 -10.55 -7.22 -6.67
C THR A 50 -10.74 -7.18 -5.15
N GLY A 51 -9.80 -7.71 -4.38
CA GLY A 51 -9.92 -7.79 -2.91
C GLY A 51 -10.93 -8.82 -2.41
N CYS A 52 -11.31 -9.81 -3.22
CA CYS A 52 -12.35 -10.78 -2.85
C CYS A 52 -11.96 -11.79 -1.74
N GLY A 53 -10.68 -11.93 -1.42
CA GLY A 53 -10.21 -12.82 -0.35
C GLY A 53 -10.07 -14.30 -0.71
N ALA A 54 -10.53 -14.74 -1.89
CA ALA A 54 -10.49 -16.15 -2.31
C ALA A 54 -9.07 -16.77 -2.31
N CYS A 55 -8.03 -15.96 -2.53
CA CYS A 55 -6.65 -16.42 -2.45
C CYS A 55 -6.21 -16.83 -1.03
N VAL A 56 -6.82 -16.23 0.00
CA VAL A 56 -6.53 -16.55 1.41
C VAL A 56 -7.17 -17.88 1.79
N GLU A 57 -8.41 -18.11 1.37
CA GLU A 57 -9.14 -19.36 1.65
C GLU A 57 -8.48 -20.58 0.98
N ALA A 58 -7.99 -20.41 -0.26
CA ALA A 58 -7.30 -21.45 -0.98
C ALA A 58 -5.85 -21.68 -0.52
N CYS A 59 -5.32 -20.86 0.39
CA CYS A 59 -3.92 -20.93 0.78
C CYS A 59 -3.65 -22.23 1.56
N PRO A 60 -2.77 -23.13 1.07
CA PRO A 60 -2.45 -24.38 1.77
C PRO A 60 -1.55 -24.16 3.00
N VAL A 61 -0.98 -22.96 3.14
CA VAL A 61 -0.25 -22.56 4.34
C VAL A 61 -1.30 -22.15 5.36
N THR A 62 -1.50 -23.00 6.37
CA THR A 62 -2.34 -22.69 7.53
C THR A 62 -1.88 -21.36 8.10
N GLN A 63 -2.80 -20.41 8.19
CA GLN A 63 -2.52 -19.07 8.69
C GLN A 63 -1.82 -19.16 10.06
N GLN A 64 -0.50 -19.05 10.10
CA GLN A 64 0.19 -18.51 11.26
C GLN A 64 -0.10 -17.01 11.24
N VAL A 65 -1.35 -16.64 11.53
CA VAL A 65 -1.63 -15.31 12.07
C VAL A 65 -0.87 -15.31 13.38
N LEU A 66 0.35 -14.76 13.38
CA LEU A 66 1.09 -14.29 14.54
C LEU A 66 0.67 -15.00 15.84
N ALA A 67 1.23 -16.19 16.10
CA ALA A 67 1.37 -16.65 17.48
C ALA A 67 2.33 -15.67 18.16
N ALA A 68 1.76 -14.61 18.72
CA ALA A 68 2.34 -13.73 19.73
C ALA A 68 1.48 -13.86 20.97
#